data_AF-A0A9Q5HZE3-F1
#
_entry.id   AF-A0A9Q5HZE3-F1
#
_cell.length_a   1.000
_cell.length_b   1.000
_cell.length_c   1.000
_cell.angle_alpha   90.00
_cell.angle_beta   90.00
_cell.angle_gamma   90.00
#
_symmetry.space_group_name_H-M   'P 1'
#
loop_
_entity.id
_entity.type
_entity.pdbx_description
1 polymer ?
#
loop_
_entity_poly.entity_id
_entity_poly.type
_entity_poly.pdbx_seq_one_letter_code
_entity_poly.pdbx_strand_id
1 'polypeptide(L)'
;MRFEYGGRVADLEEAIPIERAVLELLPESHPKRPLKLGDLASSLRTRFGLGGRMEDLDESITLERNAPVLQPEGHPAHSVLLADLAVAFRRALSTV
;
A
#
# COMPACT_ATOMS: atom_id res chain seq x y z
N MET A 1 16.60 9.02 -17.37
CA MET A 1 15.98 8.29 -16.24
C MET A 1 15.09 9.15 -15.33
N ARG A 2 15.16 10.50 -15.33
CA ARG A 2 14.29 11.36 -14.46
C ARG A 2 12.81 11.41 -14.90
N PHE A 3 12.54 11.20 -16.18
CA PHE A 3 11.19 11.27 -16.75
C PHE A 3 10.28 10.12 -16.29
N GLU A 4 10.81 8.89 -16.18
CA GLU A 4 10.07 7.73 -15.67
C GLU A 4 9.72 7.87 -14.18
N TYR A 5 10.62 8.49 -13.40
CA TYR A 5 10.36 8.80 -12.00
C TYR A 5 9.26 9.87 -11.83
N GLY A 6 9.29 10.92 -12.66
CA GLY A 6 8.23 11.94 -12.66
C GLY A 6 6.87 11.40 -13.09
N GLY A 7 6.85 10.52 -14.12
CA GLY A 7 5.63 9.83 -14.55
C GLY A 7 5.04 8.95 -13.45
N ARG A 8 5.87 8.13 -12.80
CA ARG A 8 5.43 7.29 -11.66
C ARG A 8 4.88 8.08 -10.48
N VAL A 9 5.42 9.26 -10.18
CA VAL A 9 4.89 10.10 -9.09
C VAL A 9 3.52 10.67 -9.47
N ALA A 10 3.38 11.20 -10.69
CA ALA A 10 2.09 11.71 -11.17
C ALA A 10 1.02 10.61 -11.22
N ASP A 11 1.38 9.41 -11.68
CA ASP A 11 0.50 8.25 -11.70
C ASP A 11 0.02 7.88 -10.29
N LEU A 12 0.89 7.96 -9.28
CA LEU A 12 0.54 7.69 -7.88
C LEU A 12 -0.33 8.80 -7.27
N GLU A 13 -0.08 10.07 -7.62
CA GLU A 13 -0.91 11.20 -7.19
C GLU A 13 -2.34 11.10 -7.72
N GLU A 14 -2.53 10.53 -8.91
CA GLU A 14 -3.85 10.25 -9.49
C GLU A 14 -4.47 8.95 -8.96
N ALA A 15 -3.68 7.89 -8.79
CA ALA A 15 -4.17 6.57 -8.37
C ALA A 15 -4.68 6.56 -6.93
N ILE A 16 -3.97 7.19 -5.99
CA ILE A 16 -4.30 7.14 -4.55
C ILE A 16 -5.71 7.68 -4.24
N PRO A 17 -6.14 8.85 -4.76
CA PRO A 17 -7.52 9.32 -4.58
C PRO A 17 -8.56 8.36 -5.15
N ILE A 18 -8.29 7.73 -6.31
CA ILE A 18 -9.20 6.76 -6.94
C ILE A 18 -9.33 5.50 -6.08
N GLU A 19 -8.21 4.97 -5.60
CA GLU A 19 -8.17 3.79 -4.72
C GLU A 19 -8.93 4.04 -3.41
N ARG A 20 -8.83 5.24 -2.83
CA ARG A 20 -9.64 5.67 -1.68
C ARG A 20 -11.13 5.69 -2.01
N ALA A 21 -11.51 6.34 -3.10
CA ALA A 21 -12.91 6.42 -3.53
C ALA A 21 -13.51 5.02 -3.77
N VAL A 22 -12.73 4.11 -4.36
CA VAL A 22 -13.14 2.71 -4.52
C VAL A 22 -13.38 2.05 -3.16
N LEU A 23 -12.53 2.29 -2.17
CA LEU A 23 -12.72 1.75 -0.81
C LEU A 23 -13.91 2.37 -0.07
N GLU A 24 -14.27 3.62 -0.35
CA GLU A 24 -15.49 4.23 0.19
C GLU A 24 -16.76 3.60 -0.42
N LEU A 25 -16.70 3.22 -1.70
CA LEU A 25 -17.82 2.59 -2.41
C LEU A 25 -17.98 1.09 -2.13
N LEU A 26 -16.92 0.41 -1.73
CA LEU A 26 -16.97 -1.01 -1.40
C LEU A 26 -17.49 -1.21 0.03
N PRO A 27 -18.51 -2.06 0.25
CA PRO A 27 -18.88 -2.49 1.59
C PRO A 27 -17.72 -3.20 2.31
N GLU A 28 -17.67 -3.14 3.64
CA GLU A 28 -16.65 -3.84 4.43
C GLU A 28 -16.62 -5.35 4.18
N SER A 29 -17.79 -5.95 3.95
CA SER A 29 -17.97 -7.38 3.64
C SER A 29 -17.59 -7.76 2.20
N HIS A 30 -17.21 -6.81 1.35
CA HIS A 30 -16.96 -7.09 -0.05
C HIS A 30 -15.70 -7.95 -0.24
N PRO A 31 -15.76 -9.07 -0.98
CA PRO A 31 -14.66 -10.05 -1.06
C PRO A 31 -13.37 -9.49 -1.67
N LYS A 32 -13.46 -8.44 -2.50
CA LYS A 32 -12.28 -7.78 -3.09
C LYS A 32 -11.74 -6.61 -2.28
N ARG A 33 -12.39 -6.24 -1.16
CA ARG A 33 -11.95 -5.10 -0.34
C ARG A 33 -10.53 -5.28 0.20
N PRO A 34 -10.11 -6.45 0.70
CA PRO A 34 -8.74 -6.63 1.20
C PRO A 34 -7.67 -6.44 0.11
N LEU A 35 -7.95 -6.87 -1.12
CA LEU A 35 -7.04 -6.63 -2.25
C LEU A 35 -6.88 -5.13 -2.53
N LYS A 36 -7.99 -4.37 -2.51
CA LYS A 36 -7.95 -2.92 -2.73
C LYS A 36 -7.25 -2.17 -1.59
N LEU A 37 -7.36 -2.65 -0.35
CA LEU A 37 -6.58 -2.12 0.79
C LEU A 37 -5.08 -2.35 0.59
N GLY A 38 -4.68 -3.53 0.09
CA GLY A 38 -3.29 -3.84 -0.24
C GLY A 38 -2.73 -2.99 -1.39
N ASP A 39 -3.53 -2.75 -2.43
CA ASP A 39 -3.15 -1.87 -3.54
C ASP A 39 -2.87 -0.44 -3.04
N LEU A 40 -3.79 0.13 -2.25
CA LEU A 40 -3.64 1.48 -1.67
C LEU A 40 -2.41 1.57 -0.75
N ALA A 41 -2.21 0.58 0.11
CA ALA A 41 -1.03 0.52 0.96
C ALA A 41 0.28 0.50 0.14
N SER A 42 0.32 -0.28 -0.95
CA SER A 42 1.47 -0.35 -1.84
C SER A 42 1.76 0.98 -2.55
N SER A 43 0.71 1.64 -3.06
CA SER A 43 0.80 2.97 -3.67
C SER A 43 1.36 4.00 -2.69
N LEU A 44 0.89 4.00 -1.44
CA LEU A 44 1.35 4.90 -0.38
C LEU A 44 2.81 4.66 0.01
N ARG A 45 3.25 3.40 0.17
CA ARG A 45 4.69 3.08 0.42
C ARG A 45 5.58 3.53 -0.73
N THR A 46 5.11 3.32 -1.96
CA THR A 46 5.86 3.71 -3.16
C THR A 46 6.01 5.23 -3.19
N ARG A 47 4.93 5.97 -2.91
CA ARG A 47 4.97 7.43 -2.81
C ARG A 47 5.92 7.89 -1.70
N PHE A 48 5.89 7.30 -0.51
CA PHE A 48 6.83 7.59 0.57
C PHE A 48 8.29 7.39 0.13
N GLY A 49 8.60 6.26 -0.51
CA GLY A 49 9.94 5.95 -1.01
C GLY A 49 10.45 6.90 -2.11
N LEU A 50 9.54 7.62 -2.78
CA LEU A 50 9.84 8.62 -3.80
C LEU A 50 9.96 10.05 -3.25
N GLY A 51 10.00 10.23 -1.92
CA GLY A 51 10.04 11.53 -1.26
C GLY A 51 8.65 12.04 -0.83
N GLY A 52 7.67 11.14 -0.73
CA GLY A 52 6.37 11.39 -0.10
C GLY A 52 6.49 11.65 1.40
N ARG A 53 5.34 11.78 2.07
CA ARG A 53 5.30 12.23 3.48
C ARG A 53 5.20 11.05 4.44
N MET A 54 5.58 11.25 5.70
CA MET A 54 5.51 10.19 6.72
C MET A 54 4.08 9.69 6.91
N GLU A 55 3.09 10.56 6.73
CA GLU A 55 1.67 10.22 6.79
C GLU A 55 1.28 9.11 5.80
N ASP A 56 1.95 9.06 4.63
CA ASP A 56 1.71 8.01 3.64
C ASP A 56 2.15 6.64 4.17
N LEU A 57 3.28 6.61 4.86
CA LEU A 57 3.81 5.40 5.46
C LEU A 57 2.92 4.94 6.63
N ASP A 58 2.52 5.87 7.51
CA ASP A 58 1.66 5.57 8.65
C ASP A 58 0.30 5.03 8.22
N GLU A 59 -0.26 5.61 7.16
CA GLU A 59 -1.51 5.14 6.59
C GLU A 59 -1.37 3.76 5.93
N SER A 60 -0.31 3.52 5.16
CA SER A 60 -0.04 2.19 4.61
C SER A 60 0.03 1.12 5.70
N ILE A 61 0.75 1.38 6.80
CA ILE A 61 0.85 0.45 7.93
C ILE A 61 -0.53 0.20 8.56
N THR A 62 -1.33 1.25 8.68
CA THR A 62 -2.69 1.16 9.24
C THR A 62 -3.60 0.31 8.35
N LEU A 63 -3.55 0.51 7.03
CA LEU A 63 -4.33 -0.26 6.06
C LEU A 63 -3.92 -1.73 6.04
N GLU A 64 -2.63 -2.03 6.13
CA GLU A 64 -2.13 -3.41 6.18
C GLU A 64 -2.50 -4.13 7.48
N ARG A 65 -2.53 -3.41 8.60
CA ARG A 65 -2.97 -3.97 9.91
C ARG A 65 -4.48 -4.18 10.00
N ASN A 66 -5.26 -3.30 9.38
CA ASN A 66 -6.72 -3.33 9.43
C ASN A 66 -7.36 -4.07 8.25
N ALA A 67 -6.59 -4.44 7.23
CA ALA A 67 -7.07 -5.33 6.20
C ALA A 67 -7.51 -6.64 6.87
N PRO A 68 -8.78 -7.06 6.75
CA PRO A 68 -9.24 -8.31 7.32
C PRO A 68 -8.32 -9.40 6.80
N VAL A 69 -7.62 -10.08 7.70
CA VAL A 69 -6.81 -11.25 7.40
C VAL A 69 -7.77 -12.34 6.90
N LEU A 70 -8.10 -12.32 5.61
CA LEU A 70 -8.69 -13.47 4.94
C LEU A 70 -7.57 -14.50 4.77
N GLN A 71 -7.24 -15.18 5.88
CA GLN A 71 -6.39 -16.37 5.89
C GLN A 71 -7.10 -17.49 5.11
N PRO A 72 -6.35 -18.31 4.35
CA PRO A 72 -5.43 -19.28 4.93
C PRO A 72 -3.98 -19.08 4.51
N GLU A 73 -3.07 -19.55 5.36
CA GLU A 73 -1.67 -19.80 5.02
C GLU A 73 -1.58 -20.48 3.65
N GLY A 74 -0.96 -19.80 2.67
CA GLY A 74 -0.80 -20.33 1.32
C GLY A 74 -1.36 -19.46 0.18
N HIS A 75 -2.10 -18.38 0.48
CA HIS A 75 -2.51 -17.46 -0.58
C HIS A 75 -1.32 -16.57 -1.01
N PRO A 76 -0.94 -16.52 -2.31
CA PRO A 76 0.24 -15.79 -2.78
C PRO A 76 0.25 -14.31 -2.38
N ALA A 77 -0.93 -13.69 -2.29
CA ALA A 77 -1.10 -12.31 -1.85
C ALA A 77 -0.66 -12.08 -0.39
N HIS A 78 -0.84 -13.05 0.51
CA HIS A 78 -0.39 -12.97 1.90
C HIS A 78 1.15 -12.99 1.98
N SER A 79 1.78 -13.82 1.15
CA SER A 79 3.25 -13.89 1.05
C SER A 79 3.83 -12.58 0.49
N VAL A 80 3.17 -11.95 -0.48
CA VAL A 80 3.57 -10.64 -1.00
C VAL A 80 3.40 -9.55 0.07
N LEU A 81 2.28 -9.52 0.77
CA LEU A 81 1.99 -8.50 1.78
C LEU A 81 2.96 -8.59 2.98
N LEU A 82 3.27 -9.81 3.45
CA LEU A 82 4.28 -10.02 4.49
C LEU A 82 5.71 -9.74 4.02
N ALA A 83 6.06 -10.11 2.79
CA ALA A 83 7.37 -9.81 2.23
C ALA A 83 7.59 -8.29 2.09
N ASP A 84 6.56 -7.58 1.65
CA ASP A 84 6.59 -6.12 1.52
C ASP A 84 6.70 -5.44 2.89
N LEU A 85 5.96 -5.91 3.89
CA LEU A 85 6.05 -5.42 5.27
C LEU A 85 7.46 -5.62 5.85
N ALA A 86 8.07 -6.80 5.61
CA ALA A 86 9.43 -7.09 6.06
C ALA A 86 10.51 -6.24 5.37
N VAL A 87 10.27 -5.82 4.12
CA VAL A 87 11.15 -4.87 3.40
C VAL A 87 10.96 -3.45 3.92
N ALA A 88 9.72 -3.03 4.20
CA ALA A 88 9.40 -1.72 4.76
C ALA A 88 10.03 -1.52 6.15
N PHE A 89 9.87 -2.49 7.07
CA PHE A 89 10.50 -2.43 8.40
C PHE A 89 12.03 -2.37 8.33
N ARG A 90 12.64 -3.11 7.41
CA ARG A 90 14.10 -3.12 7.25
C ARG A 90 14.62 -1.77 6.77
N ARG A 91 13.89 -1.11 5.86
CA ARG A 91 14.23 0.23 5.36
C ARG A 91 14.07 1.30 6.42
N ALA A 92 13.04 1.21 7.27
CA ALA A 92 12.84 2.13 8.39
C ALA A 92 13.92 1.98 9.49
N LEU A 93 14.43 0.76 9.71
CA LEU A 93 15.44 0.46 10.72
C LEU A 93 16.89 0.67 10.27
N SER A 94 17.15 0.82 8.96
CA SER A 94 18.51 1.07 8.41
C SER A 94 18.80 2.55 8.16
N THR A 95 17.87 3.44 8.54
CA THR A 95 18.02 4.90 8.53
C THR A 95 18.28 5.50 9.92
N VAL A 96 18.72 4.69 10.89
CA VAL A 96 19.23 5.11 12.21
C VAL A 96 20.70 4.73 12.30
#